data_AF-A0A351UIT3-F1
#
_entry.id   AF-A0A351UIT3-F1
#
_cell.length_a   1.000
_cell.length_b   1.000
_cell.length_c   1.000
_cell.angle_alpha   90.00
_cell.angle_beta   90.00
_cell.angle_gamma   90.00
#
_symmetry.space_group_name_H-M   'P 1'
#
loop_
_entity.id
_entity.type
_entity.pdbx_description
1 polymer ?
#
loop_
_entity_poly.entity_id
_entity_poly.type
_entity_poly.pdbx_seq_one_letter_code
_entity_poly.pdbx_strand_id
1 'polypeptide(L)' 'MSSFEECPNCGRTPGHGASFTVYECEKCGTMYCDSCGGEKCPECGTDKKQEAGECHRQE' A
#
# COMPACT_ATOMS: atom_id res chain seq x y z
N MET A 1 8.60 10.76 -0.48
CA MET A 1 7.90 9.53 -0.06
C MET A 1 6.81 9.93 0.91
N SER A 2 5.58 9.50 0.66
CA SER A 2 4.44 9.82 1.53
C SER A 2 4.44 8.91 2.76
N SER A 3 3.87 9.40 3.86
CA SER A 3 3.67 8.63 5.09
C SER A 3 2.17 8.32 5.21
N PHE A 4 1.82 7.05 5.43
CA PHE A 4 0.43 6.63 5.59
C PHE A 4 0.18 6.13 7.01
N GLU A 5 -0.98 6.42 7.59
CA GLU A 5 -1.39 5.87 8.89
C GLU A 5 -2.09 4.51 8.74
N GLU A 6 -2.75 4.29 7.60
CA GLU A 6 -3.42 3.05 7.23
C GLU A 6 -3.36 2.79 5.71
N CYS A 7 -3.61 1.55 5.30
CA CYS A 7 -3.69 1.18 3.90
C CYS A 7 -4.90 1.87 3.24
N PRO A 8 -4.72 2.67 2.17
CA PRO A 8 -5.82 3.36 1.50
C PRO A 8 -6.89 2.44 0.87
N ASN A 9 -6.55 1.16 0.66
CA ASN A 9 -7.44 0.18 0.04
C ASN A 9 -8.33 -0.53 1.06
N CYS A 10 -7.73 -1.05 2.13
CA CYS A 10 -8.40 -1.94 3.07
C CYS A 10 -8.51 -1.40 4.50
N GLY A 11 -7.96 -0.20 4.76
CA GLY A 11 -7.92 0.41 6.10
C GLY A 11 -7.02 -0.33 7.10
N ARG A 12 -6.14 -1.21 6.62
CA ARG A 12 -5.23 -1.94 7.50
C ARG A 12 -4.22 -0.98 8.09
N THR A 13 -4.12 -0.94 9.42
CA THR A 13 -3.06 -0.24 10.13
C THR A 13 -1.88 -1.17 10.45
N PRO A 14 -0.65 -0.66 10.49
CA PRO A 14 0.49 -1.43 10.98
C PRO A 14 0.31 -1.77 12.48
N GLY A 15 0.83 -2.92 12.90
CA GLY A 15 0.97 -3.24 14.33
C GLY A 15 1.99 -2.33 15.03
N HIS A 16 2.05 -2.37 16.36
CA HIS A 16 3.06 -1.61 17.12
C HIS A 16 4.48 -1.97 16.66
N GLY A 17 5.24 -0.96 16.22
CA GLY A 17 6.60 -1.14 15.70
C GLY A 17 6.69 -1.81 14.33
N ALA A 18 5.56 -2.02 13.63
CA ALA A 18 5.55 -2.51 12.27
C ALA A 18 5.36 -1.34 11.28
N SER A 19 5.96 -1.47 10.11
CA SER A 19 5.63 -0.69 8.94
C SER A 19 5.35 -1.62 7.76
N PHE A 20 4.63 -1.13 6.77
CA PHE A 20 4.50 -1.81 5.48
C PHE A 20 4.50 -0.80 4.35
N THR A 21 5.00 -1.22 3.19
CA THR A 21 5.01 -0.37 2.00
C THR A 21 3.61 -0.31 1.37
N VAL A 22 3.22 0.89 0.98
CA VAL A 22 2.05 1.15 0.15
C VAL A 22 2.51 1.31 -1.29
N TYR A 23 1.93 0.51 -2.16
CA TYR A 23 2.17 0.54 -3.59
C TYR A 23 1.04 1.29 -4.29
N GLU A 24 1.36 2.03 -5.34
CA GLU A 24 0.41 2.62 -6.26
C GLU A 24 0.52 1.91 -7.62
N CYS A 25 -0.63 1.51 -8.17
CA CYS A 25 -0.67 0.95 -9.50
C CYS A 25 -0.49 2.03 -10.56
N GLU A 26 0.52 1.89 -11.41
CA GLU A 26 0.80 2.85 -12.50
C GLU A 26 -0.30 2.87 -13.57
N LYS A 27 -1.13 1.83 -13.66
CA LYS A 27 -2.18 1.71 -14.69
C LYS A 27 -3.50 2.37 -14.29
N CYS A 28 -3.94 2.17 -13.04
CA CYS A 28 -5.24 2.63 -12.57
C CYS A 28 -5.18 3.58 -11.37
N GLY A 29 -3.99 3.86 -10.83
CA GLY A 29 -3.81 4.74 -9.67
C GLY A 29 -4.25 4.13 -8.34
N THR A 30 -4.68 2.86 -8.33
CA THR A 30 -5.09 2.20 -7.08
C THR A 30 -3.90 2.08 -6.14
N MET A 31 -4.05 2.63 -4.94
CA MET A 31 -3.10 2.43 -3.84
C MET A 31 -3.48 1.19 -3.04
N TYR A 32 -2.51 0.36 -2.67
CA TYR A 32 -2.73 -0.90 -1.97
C TYR A 32 -1.49 -1.35 -1.20
N CYS A 33 -1.68 -2.15 -0.14
CA CYS A 33 -0.57 -2.77 0.58
C CYS A 33 -0.25 -4.16 0.03
N ASP A 34 0.86 -4.73 0.47
CA ASP A 34 1.29 -6.08 0.09
C ASP A 34 0.24 -7.16 0.38
N SER A 35 -0.60 -7.01 1.40
CA SER A 35 -1.69 -7.98 1.66
C SER A 35 -2.92 -7.82 0.77
N CYS A 36 -3.11 -6.66 0.13
CA CYS A 36 -4.24 -6.44 -0.78
C CYS A 36 -3.95 -6.98 -2.17
N GLY A 37 -2.74 -6.71 -2.68
CA GLY A 37 -2.36 -7.04 -4.05
C GLY A 37 -1.18 -8.00 -4.16
N GLY A 38 -0.37 -8.13 -3.10
CA GLY A 38 0.92 -8.81 -3.16
C GLY A 38 1.73 -8.27 -4.32
N GLU A 39 1.97 -9.15 -5.30
CA GLU A 39 2.72 -8.83 -6.51
C GLU A 39 1.92 -8.03 -7.56
N LYS A 40 0.58 -8.06 -7.54
CA LYS A 40 -0.27 -7.48 -8.59
C LYS A 40 -1.32 -6.52 -8.04
N CYS A 41 -1.73 -5.55 -8.84
CA CYS A 41 -2.83 -4.66 -8.48
C CYS A 41 -4.13 -5.46 -8.30
N PRO A 42 -4.83 -5.34 -7.15
CA PRO A 42 -6.07 -6.07 -6.90
C PRO A 42 -7.22 -5.63 -7.81
N GLU A 43 -7.20 -4.40 -8.31
CA GLU A 43 -8.27 -3.84 -9.14
C GLU A 43 -8.12 -4.21 -10.62
N CYS A 44 -6.91 -4.09 -11.17
CA CYS A 44 -6.68 -4.25 -12.62
C CYS A 44 -5.76 -5.43 -13.00
N GLY A 45 -5.19 -6.13 -12.03
CA GLY A 45 -4.38 -7.34 -12.23
C GLY A 45 -2.98 -7.12 -12.80
N THR A 46 -2.53 -5.88 -12.99
CA THR A 46 -1.18 -5.58 -13.49
C THR A 46 -0.14 -5.72 -12.39
N ASP A 47 1.06 -6.17 -12.75
CA ASP A 47 2.26 -6.17 -11.91
C ASP A 47 2.98 -4.80 -11.87
N LYS A 48 2.58 -3.86 -12.73
CA LYS A 48 3.12 -2.49 -12.78
C LYS A 48 2.66 -1.67 -11.58
N LYS A 49 3.58 -1.46 -10.65
CA LYS A 49 3.37 -0.69 -9.41
C LYS A 49 4.62 0.08 -9.03
N GLN A 50 4.41 1.21 -8.38
CA GLN A 50 5.47 2.02 -7.79
C GLN A 50 5.27 2.13 -6.28
N GLU A 51 6.34 2.39 -5.54
CA GLU A 51 6.26 2.65 -4.11
C GLU A 51 5.71 4.06 -3.87
N ALA A 52 4.49 4.14 -3.34
CA ALA A 52 3.83 5.42 -3.03
C ALA A 52 4.37 6.00 -1.72
N GLY A 53 4.69 5.12 -0.78
CA GLY A 53 5.19 5.50 0.53
C GLY A 53 5.14 4.36 1.53
N GLU A 54 5.44 4.68 2.78
CA GLU A 54 5.42 3.70 3.87
C GLU A 54 4.29 4.02 4.84
N CYS A 55 3.60 2.97 5.26
CA CYS A 55 2.61 3.03 6.31
C CYS A 55 3.27 2.64 7.64
N HIS A 56 3.28 3.56 8.59
CA HIS A 56 3.76 3.35 9.95
C HIS A 56 2.79 4.03 10.92
N ARG A 57 2.54 3.40 12.06
CA ARG A 57 1.74 4.02 13.11
C ARG A 57 2.63 5.01 13.86
N GLN A 58 2.33 6.30 13.75
CA GLN A 58 2.99 7.29 14.61
C GLN A 58 2.43 7.14 16.03
N GLU A 59 3.36 7.09 16.99
CA GLU A 59 3.13 6.89 18.43
C GLU A 59 2.79 8.19 19.16
#